data_AF-A0A3S3FBN2-F1
#
_entry.id   AF-A0A3S3FBN2-F1
#
_cell.length_a   1.000
_cell.length_b   1.000
_cell.length_c   1.000
_cell.angle_alpha   90.00
_cell.angle_beta   90.00
_cell.angle_gamma   90.00
#
_symmetry.space_group_name_H-M   'P 1'
#
loop_
_entity.id
_entity.type
_entity.pdbx_description
1 polymer ?
#
loop_
_entity_poly.entity_id
_entity_poly.type
_entity_poly.pdbx_seq_one_letter_code
_entity_poly.pdbx_strand_id
1 'polypeptide(L)'
;MLLMVAFAAQAGDAAARRIIGFSPDGSYFAFEQYGTLDAGASDSGWSEIDIIDTRTDEFVGGKPIRIVDETEEATLTLDQARAQAAAQAAPILARYAIAPRGERTAVDRFTFPDDMVGYQDIARLEQVSQKSLSPSYDVLGISSIQLDQILADSTTDCSSSFDETQQGAAIGKAFGFRLTLQGQDGKPVKLLHEDKAVPGSRHCPTSYSLSESYAFTPDGKPAVLAVLVQRFSQGFEGRDRRFIAVTGQVR
;
A
#
# COMPACT_ATOMS: atom_id res chain seq x y z
N MET A 1 -32.07 15.77 -33.61
CA MET A 1 -30.66 15.39 -33.40
C MET A 1 -30.42 15.41 -31.90
N LEU A 2 -30.45 14.24 -31.26
CA LEU A 2 -30.28 14.11 -29.81
C LEU A 2 -28.79 14.32 -29.51
N LEU A 3 -28.42 15.38 -28.77
CA LEU A 3 -27.06 15.54 -28.26
C LEU A 3 -26.83 14.46 -27.20
N MET A 4 -25.98 13.48 -27.49
CA MET A 4 -25.38 12.65 -26.44
C MET A 4 -24.37 13.52 -25.71
N VAL A 5 -24.69 13.91 -24.47
CA VAL A 5 -23.70 14.39 -23.52
C VAL A 5 -22.95 13.15 -23.04
N ALA A 6 -21.76 12.91 -23.58
CA ALA A 6 -20.85 11.95 -22.98
C ALA A 6 -20.43 12.52 -21.63
N PHE A 7 -21.02 12.01 -20.55
CA PHE A 7 -20.39 12.13 -19.25
C PHE A 7 -19.08 11.38 -19.37
N ALA A 8 -17.95 12.08 -19.19
CA ALA A 8 -16.70 11.40 -18.94
C ALA A 8 -16.93 10.54 -17.69
N ALA A 9 -16.87 9.22 -17.85
CA ALA A 9 -16.85 8.31 -16.72
C ALA A 9 -15.69 8.74 -15.81
N GLN A 10 -16.01 8.95 -14.53
CA GLN A 10 -15.18 9.65 -13.56
C GLN A 10 -14.29 8.65 -12.85
N ALA A 11 -13.12 8.41 -13.43
CA ALA A 11 -12.49 7.13 -13.18
C ALA A 11 -11.15 7.14 -12.42
N GLY A 12 -10.94 6.07 -11.65
CA GLY A 12 -9.77 5.79 -10.82
C GLY A 12 -10.12 5.61 -9.34
N ASP A 13 -9.60 4.55 -8.72
CA ASP A 13 -9.85 4.24 -7.31
C ASP A 13 -8.60 4.54 -6.47
N ALA A 14 -8.71 5.51 -5.55
CA ALA A 14 -7.69 5.72 -4.53
C ALA A 14 -8.17 5.25 -3.16
N ALA A 15 -7.56 4.16 -2.71
CA ALA A 15 -7.82 3.63 -1.38
C ALA A 15 -7.53 4.69 -0.30
N ALA A 16 -8.39 4.74 0.71
CA ALA A 16 -8.03 5.18 2.04
C ALA A 16 -7.35 4.04 2.80
N ARG A 17 -6.79 4.34 3.97
CA ARG A 17 -6.11 3.35 4.81
C ARG A 17 -6.35 3.61 6.29
N ARG A 18 -6.30 2.55 7.09
CA ARG A 18 -6.40 2.61 8.55
C ARG A 18 -5.43 1.62 9.19
N ILE A 19 -4.61 2.10 10.12
CA ILE A 19 -3.73 1.22 10.88
C ILE A 19 -4.52 0.52 11.99
N ILE A 20 -4.44 -0.81 12.01
CA ILE A 20 -5.02 -1.65 13.06
C ILE A 20 -4.01 -1.79 14.19
N GLY A 21 -2.78 -2.20 13.87
CA GLY A 21 -1.65 -2.13 14.80
C GLY A 21 -0.74 -3.36 14.80
N PHE A 22 0.03 -3.51 15.85
CA PHE A 22 0.99 -4.59 16.08
C PHE A 22 0.45 -5.59 17.11
N SER A 23 0.95 -6.83 17.07
CA SER A 23 0.83 -7.75 18.21
C SER A 23 1.70 -7.23 19.38
N PRO A 24 1.39 -7.59 20.64
CA PRO A 24 2.11 -7.09 21.82
C PRO A 24 3.60 -7.43 21.80
N ASP A 25 3.95 -8.49 21.06
CA ASP A 25 5.29 -9.03 20.97
C ASP A 25 6.02 -8.58 19.68
N GLY A 26 5.37 -7.74 18.86
CA GLY A 26 5.87 -7.17 17.62
C GLY A 26 5.88 -8.10 16.41
N SER A 27 5.52 -9.38 16.56
CA SER A 27 5.61 -10.40 15.50
C SER A 27 4.58 -10.25 14.38
N TYR A 28 3.51 -9.49 14.59
CA TYR A 28 2.48 -9.26 13.59
C TYR A 28 2.14 -7.78 13.45
N PHE A 29 1.80 -7.35 12.25
CA PHE A 29 1.28 -6.03 11.94
C PHE A 29 0.02 -6.16 11.08
N ALA A 30 -0.96 -5.29 11.29
CA ALA A 30 -2.16 -5.25 10.46
C ALA A 30 -2.58 -3.83 10.11
N PHE A 31 -3.07 -3.67 8.89
CA PHE A 31 -3.72 -2.45 8.42
C PHE A 31 -4.88 -2.80 7.47
N GLU A 32 -5.78 -1.84 7.32
CA GLU A 32 -6.91 -1.89 6.41
C GLU A 32 -6.67 -0.88 5.28
N GLN A 33 -7.01 -1.25 4.04
CA GLN A 33 -7.21 -0.32 2.94
C GLN A 33 -8.60 -0.51 2.35
N TYR A 34 -9.26 0.57 1.95
CA TYR A 34 -10.67 0.54 1.57
C TYR A 34 -11.03 1.69 0.64
N GLY A 35 -12.13 1.55 -0.08
CA GLY A 35 -12.60 2.55 -1.03
C GLY A 35 -13.90 2.13 -1.69
N THR A 36 -14.27 2.84 -2.75
CA THR A 36 -15.38 2.48 -3.62
C THR A 36 -14.82 2.13 -5.00
N LEU A 37 -15.33 1.05 -5.59
CA LEU A 37 -14.99 0.66 -6.94
C LEU A 37 -15.54 1.67 -7.95
N ASP A 38 -14.90 1.67 -9.10
CA ASP A 38 -15.22 2.50 -10.25
C ASP A 38 -15.60 1.61 -11.44
N ALA A 39 -16.69 0.85 -11.31
CA ALA A 39 -17.21 0.08 -12.43
C ALA A 39 -18.73 0.20 -12.49
N GLY A 40 -19.19 0.86 -13.56
CA GLY A 40 -20.51 0.70 -14.18
C GLY A 40 -21.68 0.39 -13.24
N ALA A 41 -22.39 1.44 -12.82
CA ALA A 41 -23.68 1.45 -12.12
C ALA A 41 -23.70 1.36 -10.59
N SER A 42 -22.60 1.00 -9.91
CA SER A 42 -22.57 1.06 -8.45
C SER A 42 -21.23 1.52 -7.87
N ASP A 43 -21.27 2.56 -7.02
CA ASP A 43 -20.15 2.98 -6.16
C ASP A 43 -19.93 1.95 -5.03
N SER A 44 -19.77 0.67 -5.41
CA SER A 44 -19.73 -0.45 -4.50
C SER A 44 -18.47 -0.37 -3.65
N GLY A 45 -18.65 -0.42 -2.33
CA GLY A 45 -17.59 -0.40 -1.35
C GLY A 45 -16.76 -1.67 -1.36
N TRP A 46 -15.47 -1.52 -1.08
CA TRP A 46 -14.54 -2.62 -0.87
C TRP A 46 -13.65 -2.35 0.34
N SER A 47 -13.13 -3.42 0.95
CA SER A 47 -12.18 -3.34 2.06
C SER A 47 -11.25 -4.53 2.04
N GLU A 48 -9.97 -4.29 2.29
CA GLU A 48 -8.92 -5.29 2.40
C GLU A 48 -8.16 -5.10 3.71
N ILE A 49 -8.01 -6.18 4.48
CA ILE A 49 -7.21 -6.21 5.69
C ILE A 49 -6.01 -7.13 5.47
N ASP A 50 -4.84 -6.52 5.56
CA ASP A 50 -3.55 -7.21 5.53
C ASP A 50 -3.12 -7.51 6.95
N ILE A 51 -2.73 -8.76 7.20
CA ILE A 51 -2.12 -9.20 8.45
C ILE A 51 -0.79 -9.84 8.08
N ILE A 52 0.32 -9.30 8.57
CA ILE A 52 1.67 -9.59 8.10
C ILE A 52 2.51 -10.11 9.27
N ASP A 53 3.24 -11.20 9.07
CA ASP A 53 4.31 -11.62 10.00
C ASP A 53 5.52 -10.71 9.78
N THR A 54 5.86 -9.89 10.78
CA THR A 54 6.87 -8.83 10.65
C THR A 54 8.30 -9.33 10.52
N ARG A 55 8.51 -10.65 10.69
CA ARG A 55 9.81 -11.29 10.60
C ARG A 55 10.09 -11.79 9.18
N THR A 56 9.05 -12.17 8.46
CA THR A 56 9.15 -12.73 7.10
C THR A 56 8.57 -11.81 6.03
N ASP A 57 7.82 -10.78 6.42
CA ASP A 57 7.06 -9.90 5.54
C ASP A 57 6.01 -10.66 4.69
N GLU A 58 5.50 -11.77 5.23
CA GLU A 58 4.50 -12.62 4.58
C GLU A 58 3.11 -12.43 5.19
N PHE A 59 2.07 -12.59 4.37
CA PHE A 59 0.69 -12.57 4.85
C PHE A 59 0.38 -13.78 5.74
N VAL A 60 -0.18 -13.51 6.91
CA VAL A 60 -0.78 -14.54 7.77
C VAL A 60 -1.93 -15.20 7.02
N GLY A 61 -1.85 -16.53 6.83
CA GLY A 61 -2.83 -17.27 6.03
C GLY A 61 -2.58 -17.20 4.51
N GLY A 62 -1.45 -16.63 4.09
CA GLY A 62 -0.98 -16.61 2.70
C GLY A 62 -1.64 -15.56 1.80
N LYS A 63 -2.62 -14.80 2.30
CA LYS A 63 -3.30 -13.74 1.53
C LYS A 63 -3.98 -12.71 2.45
N PRO A 64 -4.26 -11.51 1.93
CA PRO A 64 -5.18 -10.56 2.56
C PRO A 64 -6.60 -11.08 2.71
N ILE A 65 -7.35 -10.48 3.64
CA ILE A 65 -8.81 -10.62 3.74
C ILE A 65 -9.42 -9.51 2.89
N ARG A 66 -9.94 -9.84 1.70
CA ARG A 66 -10.53 -8.88 0.76
C ARG A 66 -12.03 -9.09 0.62
N ILE A 67 -12.80 -8.03 0.83
CA ILE A 67 -14.23 -7.94 0.55
C ILE A 67 -14.42 -6.97 -0.60
N VAL A 68 -14.97 -7.47 -1.70
CA VAL A 68 -15.27 -6.70 -2.88
C VAL A 68 -16.39 -7.41 -3.66
N ASP A 69 -17.21 -6.65 -4.38
CA ASP A 69 -18.11 -7.16 -5.39
C ASP A 69 -17.88 -6.33 -6.66
N GLU A 70 -17.31 -6.96 -7.69
CA GLU A 70 -16.89 -6.33 -8.95
C GLU A 70 -17.98 -6.49 -10.04
N THR A 71 -19.19 -6.93 -9.68
CA THR A 71 -20.32 -7.06 -10.62
C THR A 71 -21.00 -5.72 -10.90
N GLU A 72 -21.64 -5.58 -12.07
CA GLU A 72 -22.39 -4.36 -12.42
C GLU A 72 -23.60 -4.14 -11.50
N GLU A 73 -24.13 -5.21 -10.89
CA GLU A 73 -25.24 -5.16 -9.94
C GLU A 73 -24.80 -5.00 -8.47
N ALA A 74 -23.51 -4.74 -8.21
CA ALA A 74 -23.01 -4.63 -6.86
C ALA A 74 -23.75 -3.51 -6.10
N THR A 75 -24.04 -3.73 -4.83
CA THR A 75 -24.74 -2.75 -3.98
C THR A 75 -24.14 -2.65 -2.59
N LEU A 76 -22.96 -3.25 -2.42
CA LEU A 76 -22.27 -3.30 -1.15
C LEU A 76 -21.87 -1.87 -0.78
N THR A 77 -22.37 -1.35 0.33
CA THR A 77 -21.91 -0.05 0.82
C THR A 77 -20.50 -0.17 1.40
N LEU A 78 -19.73 0.92 1.41
CA LEU A 78 -18.41 0.97 2.03
C LEU A 78 -18.43 0.48 3.48
N ASP A 79 -19.40 0.93 4.28
CA ASP A 79 -19.52 0.51 5.67
C ASP A 79 -19.79 -0.99 5.80
N GLN A 80 -20.59 -1.58 4.93
CA GLN A 80 -20.82 -3.02 4.90
C GLN A 80 -19.56 -3.79 4.51
N ALA A 81 -18.82 -3.35 3.50
CA ALA A 81 -17.57 -4.00 3.08
C ALA A 81 -16.55 -4.02 4.23
N ARG A 82 -16.35 -2.87 4.89
CA ARG A 82 -15.45 -2.72 6.04
C ARG A 82 -15.91 -3.56 7.23
N ALA A 83 -17.20 -3.57 7.55
CA ALA A 83 -17.74 -4.37 8.64
C ALA A 83 -17.55 -5.88 8.39
N GLN A 84 -17.75 -6.35 7.16
CA GLN A 84 -17.52 -7.74 6.77
C GLN A 84 -16.04 -8.10 6.84
N ALA A 85 -15.14 -7.25 6.35
CA ALA A 85 -13.70 -7.47 6.43
C ALA A 85 -13.24 -7.56 7.89
N ALA A 86 -13.69 -6.62 8.73
CA ALA A 86 -13.41 -6.60 10.16
C ALA A 86 -13.92 -7.86 10.88
N ALA A 87 -15.13 -8.32 10.54
CA ALA A 87 -15.70 -9.55 11.11
C ALA A 87 -14.87 -10.79 10.75
N GLN A 88 -14.39 -10.89 9.51
CA GLN A 88 -13.52 -11.98 9.07
C GLN A 88 -12.12 -11.91 9.69
N ALA A 89 -11.58 -10.70 9.91
CA ALA A 89 -10.28 -10.50 10.52
C ALA A 89 -10.29 -10.72 12.04
N ALA A 90 -11.41 -10.45 12.72
CA ALA A 90 -11.51 -10.44 14.17
C ALA A 90 -10.93 -11.69 14.87
N PRO A 91 -11.17 -12.95 14.42
CA PRO A 91 -10.58 -14.13 15.05
C PRO A 91 -9.05 -14.15 14.96
N ILE A 92 -8.47 -13.66 13.86
CA ILE A 92 -7.02 -13.63 13.64
C ILE A 92 -6.39 -12.50 14.48
N LEU A 93 -7.00 -11.31 14.46
CA LEU A 93 -6.57 -10.18 15.28
C LEU A 93 -6.60 -10.54 16.78
N ALA A 94 -7.66 -11.21 17.25
CA ALA A 94 -7.77 -11.68 18.62
C ALA A 94 -6.73 -12.76 18.97
N ARG A 95 -6.50 -13.73 18.06
CA ARG A 95 -5.50 -14.79 18.26
C ARG A 95 -4.08 -14.24 18.51
N TYR A 96 -3.73 -13.14 17.85
CA TYR A 96 -2.41 -12.51 17.99
C TYR A 96 -2.42 -11.25 18.87
N ALA A 97 -3.56 -10.93 19.48
CA ALA A 97 -3.77 -9.74 20.31
C ALA A 97 -3.34 -8.43 19.62
N ILE A 98 -3.55 -8.31 18.31
CA ILE A 98 -3.17 -7.11 17.53
C ILE A 98 -4.05 -5.93 17.95
N ALA A 99 -3.45 -4.88 18.50
CA ALA A 99 -4.17 -3.73 19.05
C ALA A 99 -3.37 -2.41 19.08
N PRO A 100 -2.14 -2.34 19.64
CA PRO A 100 -1.39 -1.09 19.68
C PRO A 100 -0.95 -0.66 18.27
N ARG A 101 -1.28 0.56 17.86
CA ARG A 101 -0.83 1.10 16.55
C ARG A 101 0.68 1.29 16.43
N GLY A 102 1.39 1.35 17.55
CA GLY A 102 2.76 1.84 17.59
C GLY A 102 2.83 3.37 17.44
N GLU A 103 4.04 3.89 17.40
CA GLU A 103 4.33 5.30 17.15
C GLU A 103 4.40 5.54 15.64
N ARG A 104 3.67 6.53 15.12
CA ARG A 104 3.87 6.97 13.74
C ARG A 104 5.14 7.81 13.66
N THR A 105 6.19 7.25 13.09
CA THR A 105 7.52 7.86 13.08
C THR A 105 7.74 8.79 11.90
N ALA A 106 7.10 8.55 10.76
CA ALA A 106 7.16 9.42 9.60
C ALA A 106 5.83 9.41 8.82
N VAL A 107 5.55 10.48 8.07
CA VAL A 107 4.33 10.63 7.27
C VAL A 107 4.62 11.51 6.05
N ASP A 108 3.96 11.22 4.94
CA ASP A 108 3.90 12.10 3.79
C ASP A 108 3.11 13.39 4.12
N ARG A 109 3.24 14.42 3.29
CA ARG A 109 2.58 15.72 3.53
C ARG A 109 1.20 15.83 2.88
N PHE A 110 0.71 14.78 2.22
CA PHE A 110 -0.37 14.90 1.25
C PHE A 110 -1.60 14.06 1.57
N THR A 111 -1.46 12.93 2.26
CA THR A 111 -2.59 12.08 2.63
C THR A 111 -2.46 11.49 4.02
N PHE A 112 -3.53 11.55 4.81
CA PHE A 112 -3.55 11.04 6.18
C PHE A 112 -4.39 9.75 6.28
N PRO A 113 -4.21 8.94 7.34
CA PRO A 113 -5.10 7.81 7.60
C PRO A 113 -6.56 8.24 7.59
N ASP A 114 -7.41 7.38 7.04
CA ASP A 114 -8.85 7.58 6.83
C ASP A 114 -9.26 8.66 5.80
N ASP A 115 -8.30 9.34 5.15
CA ASP A 115 -8.62 10.28 4.05
C ASP A 115 -8.99 9.52 2.77
N MET A 116 -10.18 9.80 2.26
CA MET A 116 -10.60 9.44 0.90
C MET A 116 -10.05 10.46 -0.08
N VAL A 117 -9.36 9.99 -1.12
CA VAL A 117 -8.82 10.84 -2.20
C VAL A 117 -9.73 10.71 -3.41
N GLY A 118 -10.20 11.84 -3.93
CA GLY A 118 -10.98 11.86 -5.17
C GLY A 118 -10.12 11.47 -6.38
N TYR A 119 -10.73 10.78 -7.34
CA TYR A 119 -10.03 10.27 -8.54
C TYR A 119 -9.24 11.36 -9.29
N GLN A 120 -9.80 12.57 -9.39
CA GLN A 120 -9.17 13.72 -10.06
C GLN A 120 -7.84 14.16 -9.44
N ASP A 121 -7.62 13.84 -8.16
CA ASP A 121 -6.44 14.24 -7.41
C ASP A 121 -5.34 13.17 -7.44
N ILE A 122 -5.63 11.95 -7.94
CA ILE A 122 -4.68 10.83 -7.91
C ILE A 122 -3.43 11.14 -8.73
N ALA A 123 -3.59 11.67 -9.94
CA ALA A 123 -2.45 12.02 -10.80
C ALA A 123 -1.57 13.11 -10.17
N ARG A 124 -2.19 14.11 -9.54
CA ARG A 124 -1.45 15.16 -8.82
C ARG A 124 -0.74 14.58 -7.61
N LEU A 125 -1.42 13.74 -6.84
CA LEU A 125 -0.87 13.08 -5.67
C LEU A 125 0.36 12.24 -6.03
N GLU A 126 0.28 11.44 -7.08
CA GLU A 126 1.39 10.65 -7.58
C GLU A 126 2.64 11.50 -7.89
N GLN A 127 2.46 12.66 -8.53
CA GLN A 127 3.56 13.58 -8.86
C GLN A 127 4.23 14.20 -7.63
N VAL A 128 3.46 14.49 -6.58
CA VAL A 128 3.97 15.18 -5.38
C VAL A 128 4.41 14.21 -4.28
N SER A 129 4.04 12.93 -4.37
CA SER A 129 4.33 11.95 -3.33
C SER A 129 5.83 11.73 -3.12
N GLN A 130 6.22 11.51 -1.85
CA GLN A 130 7.62 11.53 -1.45
C GLN A 130 8.24 10.13 -1.57
N LYS A 131 9.47 10.05 -2.09
CA LYS A 131 10.26 8.81 -2.13
C LYS A 131 11.23 8.67 -0.94
N SER A 132 11.24 9.65 -0.04
CA SER A 132 12.04 9.64 1.16
C SER A 132 11.23 10.21 2.32
N LEU A 133 11.28 9.54 3.47
CA LEU A 133 10.69 9.99 4.73
C LEU A 133 11.76 10.01 5.82
N SER A 134 11.73 11.00 6.69
CA SER A 134 12.64 11.11 7.84
C SER A 134 11.90 10.75 9.13
N PRO A 135 12.09 9.54 9.69
CA PRO A 135 11.46 9.17 10.95
C PRO A 135 12.04 9.92 12.16
N SER A 136 11.32 9.93 13.28
CA SER A 136 11.87 10.33 14.58
C SER A 136 13.11 9.49 14.91
N TYR A 137 14.28 10.14 14.92
CA TYR A 137 15.59 9.48 14.97
C TYR A 137 15.90 8.81 16.31
N ASP A 138 15.38 9.37 17.40
CA ASP A 138 15.78 9.13 18.79
C ASP A 138 15.58 7.68 19.26
N VAL A 139 14.65 6.93 18.65
CA VAL A 139 14.35 5.55 19.06
C VAL A 139 14.96 4.50 18.13
N LEU A 140 15.03 4.76 16.82
CA LEU A 140 15.37 3.74 15.81
C LEU A 140 16.83 3.81 15.34
N GLY A 141 17.48 4.98 15.47
CA GLY A 141 18.78 5.23 14.84
C GLY A 141 18.72 5.26 13.31
N ILE A 142 17.52 5.41 12.74
CA ILE A 142 17.26 5.59 11.31
C ILE A 142 17.07 7.09 11.05
N SER A 143 17.81 7.66 10.10
CA SER A 143 17.66 9.05 9.69
C SER A 143 16.70 9.23 8.50
N SER A 144 16.60 8.21 7.65
CA SER A 144 15.82 8.24 6.43
C SER A 144 15.34 6.84 6.04
N ILE A 145 14.11 6.77 5.55
CA ILE A 145 13.54 5.65 4.83
C ILE A 145 13.55 6.07 3.35
N GLN A 146 14.35 5.39 2.54
CA GLN A 146 14.56 5.71 1.14
C GLN A 146 13.90 4.66 0.23
N LEU A 147 13.07 5.12 -0.71
CA LEU A 147 12.48 4.32 -1.77
C LEU A 147 13.15 4.64 -3.10
N ASP A 148 13.77 3.63 -3.71
CA ASP A 148 14.23 3.70 -5.09
C ASP A 148 13.25 2.91 -5.96
N GLN A 149 12.74 3.53 -7.03
CA GLN A 149 12.02 2.80 -8.06
C GLN A 149 13.02 2.09 -8.96
N ILE A 150 12.78 0.81 -9.22
CA ILE A 150 13.68 -0.05 -9.99
C ILE A 150 12.91 -0.75 -11.11
N LEU A 151 13.65 -1.26 -12.09
CA LEU A 151 13.12 -2.18 -13.09
C LEU A 151 13.42 -3.61 -12.64
N ALA A 152 12.37 -4.39 -12.35
CA ALA A 152 12.48 -5.77 -11.87
C ALA A 152 11.83 -6.74 -12.86
N ASP A 153 12.08 -8.04 -12.72
CA ASP A 153 11.35 -9.05 -13.49
C ASP A 153 9.85 -8.95 -13.19
N SER A 154 9.00 -9.38 -14.12
CA SER A 154 7.55 -9.39 -13.94
C SER A 154 6.99 -10.77 -14.19
N THR A 155 6.02 -11.20 -13.38
CA THR A 155 5.29 -12.46 -13.62
C THR A 155 4.16 -12.29 -14.64
N THR A 156 3.94 -11.08 -15.15
CA THR A 156 2.93 -10.74 -16.16
C THR A 156 3.49 -9.73 -17.17
N ASP A 157 2.85 -9.58 -18.33
CA ASP A 157 3.24 -8.55 -19.30
C ASP A 157 2.78 -7.17 -18.83
N CYS A 158 3.75 -6.28 -18.57
CA CYS A 158 3.52 -4.90 -18.18
C CYS A 158 4.05 -3.90 -19.21
N SER A 159 4.34 -4.33 -20.43
CA SER A 159 4.90 -3.48 -21.49
C SER A 159 4.07 -2.21 -21.77
N SER A 160 2.74 -2.28 -21.62
CA SER A 160 1.82 -1.14 -21.77
C SER A 160 1.92 -0.10 -20.66
N SER A 161 2.58 -0.41 -19.54
CA SER A 161 2.76 0.51 -18.40
C SER A 161 4.03 1.36 -18.52
N PHE A 162 4.79 1.22 -19.61
CA PHE A 162 6.00 1.98 -19.89
C PHE A 162 5.80 2.95 -21.07
N ASP A 163 6.48 4.10 -20.99
CA ASP A 163 6.55 5.04 -22.10
C ASP A 163 7.17 4.40 -23.35
N GLU A 164 6.76 4.86 -24.55
CA GLU A 164 7.22 4.32 -25.85
C GLU A 164 8.74 4.23 -26.00
N THR A 165 9.47 5.15 -25.36
CA THR A 165 10.94 5.18 -25.39
C THR A 165 11.61 4.08 -24.56
N GLN A 166 10.87 3.41 -23.68
CA GLN A 166 11.36 2.39 -22.73
C GLN A 166 10.86 0.97 -23.06
N GLN A 167 9.92 0.81 -23.99
CA GLN A 167 9.23 -0.45 -24.29
C GLN A 167 10.18 -1.60 -24.69
N GLY A 168 11.28 -1.32 -25.41
CA GLY A 168 12.25 -2.34 -25.81
C GLY A 168 13.03 -2.97 -24.64
N ALA A 169 13.26 -2.20 -23.56
CA ALA A 169 13.92 -2.69 -22.34
C ALA A 169 12.93 -3.26 -21.31
N ALA A 170 11.63 -3.12 -21.57
CA ALA A 170 10.54 -3.44 -20.64
C ALA A 170 9.92 -4.84 -20.83
N ILE A 171 10.33 -5.60 -21.86
CA ILE A 171 9.79 -6.93 -22.10
C ILE A 171 10.08 -7.84 -20.90
N GLY A 172 9.02 -8.38 -20.29
CA GLY A 172 9.12 -9.22 -19.08
C GLY A 172 9.52 -8.45 -17.82
N LYS A 173 9.44 -7.11 -17.83
CA LYS A 173 9.76 -6.25 -16.69
C LYS A 173 8.54 -5.48 -16.19
N ALA A 174 8.62 -5.02 -14.95
CA ALA A 174 7.68 -4.08 -14.36
C ALA A 174 8.45 -3.10 -13.47
N PHE A 175 7.85 -1.94 -13.15
CA PHE A 175 8.37 -1.13 -12.07
C PHE A 175 8.19 -1.89 -10.75
N GLY A 176 9.31 -2.07 -10.06
CA GLY A 176 9.39 -2.50 -8.67
C GLY A 176 9.96 -1.39 -7.80
N PHE A 177 10.21 -1.71 -6.54
CA PHE A 177 10.89 -0.80 -5.64
C PHE A 177 11.92 -1.51 -4.76
N ARG A 178 12.86 -0.71 -4.30
CA ARG A 178 13.80 -1.03 -3.23
C ARG A 178 13.59 -0.07 -2.08
N LEU A 179 13.46 -0.62 -0.88
CA LEU A 179 13.26 0.14 0.34
C LEU A 179 14.46 -0.03 1.27
N THR A 180 15.13 1.07 1.59
CA THR A 180 16.37 1.08 2.39
C THR A 180 16.22 1.99 3.60
N LEU A 181 16.63 1.49 4.76
CA LEU A 181 16.79 2.27 5.97
C LEU A 181 18.22 2.82 6.00
N GLN A 182 18.37 4.12 6.25
CA GLN A 182 19.66 4.82 6.27
C GLN A 182 19.98 5.38 7.66
N GLY A 183 21.27 5.37 8.02
CA GLY A 183 21.81 5.98 9.24
C GLY A 183 22.12 7.47 9.07
N GLN A 184 22.63 8.14 10.11
CA GLN A 184 22.92 9.59 10.04
C GLN A 184 23.97 9.98 9.00
N ASP A 185 24.90 9.09 8.68
CA ASP A 185 25.90 9.32 7.65
C ASP A 185 25.35 9.13 6.22
N GLY A 186 24.04 8.93 6.09
CA GLY A 186 23.32 8.67 4.84
C GLY A 186 23.56 7.26 4.29
N LYS A 187 24.35 6.43 4.97
CA LYS A 187 24.65 5.08 4.48
C LYS A 187 23.50 4.11 4.80
N PRO A 188 23.26 3.12 3.93
CA PRO A 188 22.34 2.04 4.21
C PRO A 188 22.72 1.32 5.52
N VAL A 189 21.78 1.26 6.47
CA VAL A 189 21.88 0.41 7.66
C VAL A 189 21.15 -0.91 7.46
N LYS A 190 20.08 -0.92 6.65
CA LYS A 190 19.33 -2.14 6.32
C LYS A 190 18.62 -2.02 4.98
N LEU A 191 18.73 -3.04 4.15
CA LEU A 191 17.83 -3.27 3.02
C LEU A 191 16.55 -3.91 3.55
N LEU A 192 15.43 -3.21 3.51
CA LEU A 192 14.17 -3.69 4.05
C LEU A 192 13.39 -4.52 3.02
N HIS A 193 13.41 -4.08 1.77
CA HIS A 193 12.76 -4.77 0.65
C HIS A 193 13.47 -4.49 -0.68
N GLU A 194 13.48 -5.47 -1.58
CA GLU A 194 13.86 -5.27 -2.97
C GLU A 194 13.10 -6.26 -3.85
N ASP A 195 12.38 -5.73 -4.84
CA ASP A 195 11.71 -6.59 -5.83
C ASP A 195 12.72 -7.30 -6.73
N LYS A 196 12.72 -8.63 -6.67
CA LYS A 196 13.36 -9.47 -7.69
C LYS A 196 12.41 -9.72 -8.86
N ALA A 197 11.17 -10.07 -8.53
CA ALA A 197 10.08 -10.16 -9.48
C ALA A 197 8.81 -9.51 -8.91
N VAL A 198 8.15 -8.69 -9.71
CA VAL A 198 6.88 -8.05 -9.40
C VAL A 198 5.75 -9.03 -9.71
N PRO A 199 4.93 -9.42 -8.71
CA PRO A 199 3.83 -10.35 -8.93
C PRO A 199 2.66 -9.66 -9.65
N GLY A 200 1.88 -10.45 -10.40
CA GLY A 200 0.70 -9.97 -11.14
C GLY A 200 -0.35 -9.29 -10.26
N SER A 201 -0.44 -9.65 -8.97
CA SER A 201 -1.32 -9.00 -7.98
C SER A 201 -1.00 -7.51 -7.75
N ARG A 202 0.15 -7.01 -8.21
CA ARG A 202 0.48 -5.58 -8.17
C ARG A 202 -0.04 -4.79 -9.38
N HIS A 203 -0.67 -5.46 -10.35
CA HIS A 203 -1.39 -4.83 -11.47
C HIS A 203 -0.54 -3.83 -12.26
N CYS A 204 0.62 -4.28 -12.73
CA CYS A 204 1.57 -3.48 -13.53
C CYS A 204 1.78 -2.05 -13.00
N PRO A 205 2.49 -1.92 -11.88
CA PRO A 205 2.74 -0.64 -11.23
C PRO A 205 3.44 0.32 -12.18
N THR A 206 3.03 1.57 -12.11
CA THR A 206 3.63 2.68 -12.86
C THR A 206 4.53 3.55 -11.97
N SER A 207 4.25 3.61 -10.66
CA SER A 207 5.14 4.25 -9.70
C SER A 207 4.90 3.79 -8.27
N TYR A 208 5.88 4.09 -7.40
CA TYR A 208 5.78 3.92 -5.97
C TYR A 208 6.26 5.15 -5.21
N SER A 209 5.69 5.37 -4.03
CA SER A 209 6.12 6.40 -3.09
C SER A 209 5.83 5.98 -1.65
N LEU A 210 6.29 6.75 -0.67
CA LEU A 210 6.08 6.49 0.74
C LEU A 210 4.84 7.23 1.24
N SER A 211 4.04 6.58 2.08
CA SER A 211 2.90 7.19 2.76
C SER A 211 3.22 7.53 4.20
N GLU A 212 3.70 6.56 4.98
CA GLU A 212 4.02 6.73 6.39
C GLU A 212 4.78 5.51 6.94
N SER A 213 5.32 5.64 8.15
CA SER A 213 5.91 4.53 8.88
C SER A 213 5.47 4.51 10.33
N TYR A 214 5.34 3.31 10.87
CA TYR A 214 5.03 3.04 12.28
C TYR A 214 6.11 2.17 12.90
N ALA A 215 6.51 2.52 14.11
CA ALA A 215 7.43 1.71 14.90
C ALA A 215 6.76 1.23 16.18
N PHE A 216 7.11 0.01 16.58
CA PHE A 216 6.69 -0.56 17.84
C PHE A 216 7.86 -1.29 18.48
N THR A 217 8.11 -0.99 19.76
CA THR A 217 9.18 -1.60 20.54
C THR A 217 8.56 -2.41 21.67
N PRO A 218 8.43 -3.75 21.51
CA PRO A 218 7.97 -4.61 22.59
C PRO A 218 8.99 -4.64 23.75
N ASP A 219 8.50 -4.86 24.97
CA ASP A 219 9.34 -4.96 26.16
C ASP A 219 10.43 -6.03 25.99
N GLY A 220 11.68 -5.63 26.11
CA GLY A 220 12.85 -6.51 26.01
C GLY A 220 13.12 -7.07 24.60
N LYS A 221 12.46 -6.56 23.55
CA LYS A 221 12.69 -6.96 22.15
C LYS A 221 13.15 -5.80 21.27
N PRO A 222 13.81 -6.08 20.12
CA PRO A 222 14.12 -5.05 19.13
C PRO A 222 12.87 -4.35 18.59
N ALA A 223 13.03 -3.08 18.21
CA ALA A 223 11.99 -2.33 17.53
C ALA A 223 11.65 -2.95 16.17
N VAL A 224 10.35 -2.99 15.87
CA VAL A 224 9.79 -3.41 14.59
C VAL A 224 9.25 -2.18 13.86
N LEU A 225 9.48 -2.12 12.55
CA LEU A 225 9.01 -1.06 11.68
C LEU A 225 7.99 -1.63 10.67
N ALA A 226 6.94 -0.88 10.41
CA ALA A 226 6.06 -1.06 9.26
C ALA A 226 6.09 0.22 8.41
N VAL A 227 6.39 0.09 7.12
CA VAL A 227 6.42 1.19 6.16
C VAL A 227 5.31 0.99 5.15
N LEU A 228 4.41 1.95 5.05
CA LEU A 228 3.32 1.96 4.08
C LEU A 228 3.81 2.62 2.80
N VAL A 229 3.87 1.85 1.72
CA VAL A 229 4.25 2.26 0.37
C VAL A 229 2.97 2.44 -0.45
N GLN A 230 2.84 3.59 -1.10
CA GLN A 230 1.80 3.84 -2.09
C GLN A 230 2.23 3.21 -3.42
N ARG A 231 1.35 2.43 -4.01
CA ARG A 231 1.48 1.85 -5.35
C ARG A 231 0.47 2.53 -6.26
N PHE A 232 0.95 3.06 -7.37
CA PHE A 232 0.10 3.59 -8.43
C PHE A 232 0.12 2.66 -9.64
N SER A 233 -1.04 2.43 -10.24
CA SER A 233 -1.21 1.61 -11.44
C SER A 233 -2.24 2.24 -12.37
N GLN A 234 -2.23 1.81 -13.64
CA GLN A 234 -3.32 2.15 -14.56
C GLN A 234 -4.50 1.20 -14.30
N GLY A 235 -5.62 1.75 -13.84
CA GLY A 235 -6.92 1.07 -13.81
C GLY A 235 -7.61 1.15 -15.18
N PHE A 236 -8.83 0.60 -15.26
CA PHE A 236 -9.57 0.50 -16.53
C PHE A 236 -9.83 1.89 -17.17
N GLU A 237 -10.38 2.83 -16.39
CA GLU A 237 -10.71 4.17 -16.90
C GLU A 237 -9.84 5.29 -16.27
N GLY A 238 -9.07 4.99 -15.21
CA GLY A 238 -8.29 5.99 -14.49
C GLY A 238 -7.14 5.43 -13.66
N ARG A 239 -6.46 6.30 -12.90
CA ARG A 239 -5.32 5.92 -12.07
C ARG A 239 -5.80 5.29 -10.79
N ASP A 240 -5.21 4.17 -10.40
CA ASP A 240 -5.48 3.53 -9.11
C ASP A 240 -4.36 3.81 -8.13
N ARG A 241 -4.73 3.94 -6.84
CA ARG A 241 -3.80 3.97 -5.72
C ARG A 241 -4.15 2.89 -4.70
N ARG A 242 -3.16 2.08 -4.33
CA ARG A 242 -3.24 1.08 -3.26
C ARG A 242 -2.04 1.19 -2.34
N PHE A 243 -2.09 0.52 -1.20
CA PHE A 243 -0.99 0.47 -0.24
C PHE A 243 -0.38 -0.92 -0.16
N ILE A 244 0.91 -0.95 0.12
CA ILE A 244 1.68 -2.14 0.47
C ILE A 244 2.36 -1.82 1.81
N ALA A 245 2.22 -2.68 2.81
CA ALA A 245 3.06 -2.60 3.99
C ALA A 245 4.32 -3.45 3.78
N VAL A 246 5.47 -2.85 4.06
CA VAL A 246 6.75 -3.56 4.18
C VAL A 246 7.18 -3.50 5.63
N THR A 247 7.44 -4.65 6.21
CA THR A 247 7.73 -4.79 7.63
C THR A 247 9.13 -5.34 7.88
N GLY A 248 9.67 -5.04 9.05
CA GLY A 248 10.91 -5.67 9.48
C GLY A 248 11.47 -5.11 10.78
N GLN A 249 12.36 -5.88 11.40
CA GLN A 249 13.11 -5.43 12.57
C GLN A 249 14.12 -4.34 12.19
N VAL A 250 14.31 -3.35 13.05
CA VAL A 250 15.25 -2.24 12.77
C VAL A 250 16.70 -2.62 13.04
N ARG A 251 16.95 -3.58 13.94
CA ARG A 251 18.28 -4.13 14.27
C ARG A 251 18.18 -5.62 14.51
#